data_AF-A0A1M5JWG7-F1
#
_entry.id   AF-A0A1M5JWG7-F1
#
_cell.length_a   1.000
_cell.length_b   1.000
_cell.length_c   1.000
_cell.angle_alpha   90.00
_cell.angle_beta   90.00
_cell.angle_gamma   90.00
#
_symmetry.space_group_name_H-M   'P 1'
#
loop_
_entity.id
_entity.type
_entity.pdbx_description
1 polymer ?
#
loop_
_entity_poly.entity_id
_entity_poly.type
_entity_poly.pdbx_seq_one_letter_code
_entity_poly.pdbx_strand_id
1 'polypeptide(L)'
;MKRIITLLALSLLVNSCDDGDLTQENISFDAVTVQRCTTNALLYKLKENEALIFEARNITFPTETTSQEINISATNRIIYRFYNSTVSAATICESIPPAIPVVTEEWTATGGKIVINTTAVKSTNDTDNSSKITGYNHNITFKNITFNKVNGTQVYETFTFGDYVMSTKTLPFAFTKIIKQCSVTKQLYDKNSSEALILDIDSALIVNAVTPLNTPRVGLISTIKNKLTYRLFSGLLTDDYFCNTTFPATPAISEEWIAVAGVADTSGMIEVTTTANGNAFKHTVVIKKAKLKKGNSDFLLGDNYIYGELLTTN
;
A
#
# COMPACT_ATOMS: atom_id res chain seq x y z
N MET A 1 21.76 -51.28 -52.99
CA MET A 1 20.35 -50.84 -52.82
C MET A 1 19.89 -50.79 -51.36
N LYS A 2 20.21 -51.79 -50.51
CA LYS A 2 19.82 -51.77 -49.07
C LYS A 2 20.22 -50.50 -48.31
N ARG A 3 21.43 -49.95 -48.53
CA ARG A 3 21.93 -48.75 -47.83
C ARG A 3 21.24 -47.44 -48.26
N ILE A 4 20.73 -47.37 -49.49
CA ILE A 4 20.04 -46.19 -50.02
C ILE A 4 18.59 -46.15 -49.49
N ILE A 5 17.97 -47.33 -49.35
CA ILE A 5 16.63 -47.46 -48.77
C ILE A 5 16.63 -47.07 -47.28
N THR A 6 17.70 -47.38 -46.54
CA THR A 6 17.83 -46.97 -45.12
C THR A 6 17.96 -45.46 -44.97
N LEU A 7 18.70 -44.79 -45.87
CA LEU A 7 18.85 -43.34 -45.88
C LEU A 7 17.55 -42.62 -46.26
N LEU A 8 16.77 -43.18 -47.19
CA LEU A 8 15.46 -42.63 -47.56
C LEU A 8 14.44 -42.82 -46.42
N ALA A 9 14.46 -43.96 -45.74
CA ALA A 9 13.62 -44.21 -44.56
C ALA A 9 13.98 -43.30 -43.37
N LEU A 10 15.26 -42.97 -43.18
CA LEU A 10 15.69 -42.04 -42.13
C LEU A 10 15.32 -40.59 -42.44
N SER A 11 15.29 -40.20 -43.73
CA SER A 11 14.84 -38.86 -44.16
C SER A 11 13.34 -38.62 -43.97
N LEU A 12 12.53 -39.68 -43.95
CA LEU A 12 11.10 -39.61 -43.66
C LEU A 12 10.79 -39.47 -42.16
N LEU A 13 11.74 -39.84 -41.29
CA LEU A 13 11.59 -39.76 -39.82
C LEU A 13 12.02 -38.41 -39.24
N VAL A 14 12.67 -37.54 -40.01
CA VAL A 14 13.13 -36.21 -39.55
C VAL A 14 12.22 -35.05 -39.99
N ASN A 15 11.10 -35.34 -40.65
CA ASN A 15 10.12 -34.34 -41.09
C ASN A 15 8.82 -34.34 -40.27
N SER A 16 8.78 -35.02 -39.11
CA SER A 16 7.57 -35.10 -38.26
C SER A 16 7.62 -34.21 -37.01
N CYS A 17 8.47 -33.18 -36.99
CA CYS A 17 8.24 -32.03 -36.11
C CYS A 17 7.48 -30.98 -36.92
N ASP A 18 6.22 -31.29 -37.24
CA ASP A 18 5.23 -30.27 -37.53
C ASP A 18 4.92 -29.62 -36.17
N ASP A 19 5.69 -28.58 -35.83
CA ASP A 19 5.46 -27.74 -34.66
C ASP A 19 4.20 -26.92 -35.00
N GLY A 20 3.05 -27.62 -34.94
CA GLY A 20 1.79 -27.21 -35.51
C GLY A 20 1.52 -25.77 -35.12
N ASP A 21 1.39 -24.91 -36.14
CA ASP A 21 1.29 -23.46 -36.09
C ASP A 21 0.57 -22.95 -34.81
N LEU A 22 1.35 -22.78 -33.74
CA LEU A 22 0.87 -22.27 -32.45
C LEU A 22 0.67 -20.76 -32.61
N THR A 23 -0.42 -20.39 -33.28
CA THR A 23 -0.84 -19.00 -33.39
C THR A 23 -1.31 -18.51 -32.02
N GLN A 24 -0.42 -17.79 -31.32
CA GLN A 24 -0.80 -17.06 -30.11
C GLN A 24 -1.74 -15.93 -30.49
N GLU A 25 -3.02 -16.08 -30.13
CA GLU A 25 -4.00 -15.01 -30.29
C GLU A 25 -3.70 -13.90 -29.28
N ASN A 26 -3.47 -12.68 -29.76
CA ASN A 26 -3.09 -11.54 -28.93
C ASN A 26 -4.30 -10.96 -28.20
N ILE A 27 -4.40 -11.22 -26.89
CA ILE A 27 -5.40 -10.59 -26.03
C ILE A 27 -4.86 -9.22 -25.58
N SER A 28 -5.44 -8.12 -26.05
CA SER A 28 -4.97 -6.76 -25.71
C SER A 28 -6.03 -5.89 -25.04
N PHE A 29 -5.77 -5.57 -23.77
CA PHE A 29 -6.55 -4.68 -22.89
C PHE A 29 -5.68 -3.57 -22.24
N ASP A 30 -4.54 -3.24 -22.84
CA ASP A 30 -3.53 -2.37 -22.23
C ASP A 30 -4.04 -0.95 -21.96
N ALA A 31 -4.90 -0.44 -22.85
CA ALA A 31 -5.51 0.88 -22.73
C ALA A 31 -6.79 0.90 -21.85
N VAL A 32 -7.24 -0.25 -21.35
CA VAL A 32 -8.48 -0.36 -20.56
C VAL A 32 -8.14 -0.37 -19.08
N THR A 33 -8.82 0.44 -18.28
CA THR A 33 -8.64 0.47 -16.82
C THR A 33 -9.39 -0.69 -16.16
N VAL A 34 -8.82 -1.27 -15.09
CA VAL A 34 -9.51 -2.29 -14.30
C VAL A 34 -10.70 -1.66 -13.59
N GLN A 35 -11.84 -2.33 -13.64
CA GLN A 35 -13.05 -1.98 -12.89
C GLN A 35 -13.39 -3.10 -11.91
N ARG A 36 -14.13 -2.77 -10.84
CA ARG A 36 -14.60 -3.74 -9.86
C ARG A 36 -16.12 -3.65 -9.71
N CYS A 37 -16.79 -4.79 -9.71
CA CYS A 37 -18.21 -4.86 -9.38
C CYS A 37 -18.43 -4.54 -7.90
N THR A 38 -19.50 -3.81 -7.58
CA THR A 38 -19.79 -3.38 -6.21
C THR A 38 -20.33 -4.50 -5.32
N THR A 39 -21.03 -5.46 -5.90
CA THR A 39 -21.80 -6.51 -5.21
C THR A 39 -21.08 -7.85 -5.10
N ASN A 40 -19.96 -8.02 -5.80
CA ASN A 40 -19.26 -9.29 -5.88
C ASN A 40 -17.73 -9.10 -5.97
N ALA A 41 -16.98 -10.20 -6.05
CA ALA A 41 -15.52 -10.18 -6.07
C ALA A 41 -14.91 -10.11 -7.49
N LEU A 42 -15.68 -9.66 -8.49
CA LEU A 42 -15.22 -9.58 -9.87
C LEU A 42 -14.48 -8.26 -10.13
N LEU A 43 -13.27 -8.38 -10.64
CA LEU A 43 -12.57 -7.31 -11.36
C LEU A 43 -12.68 -7.60 -12.85
N TYR A 44 -12.78 -6.59 -13.68
CA TYR A 44 -12.96 -6.80 -15.11
C TYR A 44 -12.40 -5.64 -15.95
N LYS A 45 -12.16 -5.94 -17.22
CA LYS A 45 -11.89 -5.00 -18.30
C LYS A 45 -12.80 -5.33 -19.46
N LEU A 46 -13.43 -4.31 -20.05
CA LEU A 46 -14.33 -4.46 -21.20
C LEU A 46 -13.73 -3.77 -22.42
N LYS A 47 -13.86 -4.40 -23.57
CA LYS A 47 -13.44 -3.85 -24.86
C LYS A 47 -14.43 -4.31 -25.92
N GLU A 48 -15.27 -3.41 -26.39
CA GLU A 48 -16.32 -3.70 -27.37
C GLU A 48 -17.18 -4.90 -26.98
N ASN A 49 -17.04 -6.04 -27.64
CA ASN A 49 -17.77 -7.29 -27.38
C ASN A 49 -16.94 -8.33 -26.60
N GLU A 50 -15.85 -7.92 -25.96
CA GLU A 50 -14.96 -8.77 -25.19
C GLU A 50 -14.88 -8.33 -23.73
N ALA A 51 -14.76 -9.30 -22.82
CA ALA A 51 -14.55 -9.07 -21.41
C ALA A 51 -13.42 -9.95 -20.87
N LEU A 52 -12.43 -9.34 -20.22
CA LEU A 52 -11.45 -10.04 -19.40
C LEU A 52 -11.85 -9.88 -17.93
N ILE A 53 -12.10 -11.00 -17.25
CA ILE A 53 -12.72 -11.07 -15.93
C ILE A 53 -11.79 -11.81 -15.00
N PHE A 54 -11.53 -11.22 -13.83
CA PHE A 54 -10.83 -11.83 -12.71
C PHE A 54 -11.79 -11.96 -11.53
N GLU A 55 -12.20 -13.18 -11.23
CA GLU A 55 -12.97 -13.50 -10.04
C GLU A 55 -12.05 -13.71 -8.85
N ALA A 56 -11.85 -12.65 -8.06
CA ALA A 56 -10.93 -12.62 -6.92
C ALA A 56 -11.58 -13.16 -5.62
N ARG A 57 -12.32 -14.28 -5.69
CA ARG A 57 -12.93 -14.89 -4.48
C ARG A 57 -11.85 -15.36 -3.51
N ASN A 58 -12.08 -15.10 -2.22
CA ASN A 58 -11.17 -15.44 -1.12
C ASN A 58 -9.77 -14.82 -1.26
N ILE A 59 -9.63 -13.77 -2.07
CA ILE A 59 -8.39 -12.99 -2.17
C ILE A 59 -8.58 -11.71 -1.35
N THR A 60 -7.74 -11.54 -0.34
CA THR A 60 -7.65 -10.29 0.42
C THR A 60 -6.65 -9.38 -0.27
N PHE A 61 -7.09 -8.19 -0.67
CA PHE A 61 -6.22 -7.16 -1.20
C PHE A 61 -5.49 -6.46 -0.03
N PRO A 62 -4.14 -6.46 0.02
CA PRO A 62 -3.41 -5.95 1.17
C PRO A 62 -3.58 -4.44 1.39
N THR A 63 -3.68 -4.00 2.64
CA THR A 63 -3.66 -2.56 2.98
C THR A 63 -2.28 -2.13 3.46
N GLU A 64 -1.25 -2.71 2.86
CA GLU A 64 0.16 -2.40 3.08
C GLU A 64 0.99 -2.72 1.84
N THR A 65 2.17 -2.11 1.75
CA THR A 65 3.10 -2.39 0.63
C THR A 65 3.67 -3.80 0.77
N THR A 66 3.27 -4.71 -0.12
CA THR A 66 3.66 -6.12 -0.07
C THR A 66 3.43 -6.79 -1.43
N SER A 67 3.90 -8.02 -1.57
CA SER A 67 3.61 -8.87 -2.72
C SER A 67 2.95 -10.17 -2.25
N GLN A 68 1.98 -10.66 -3.00
CA GLN A 68 1.39 -11.97 -2.79
C GLN A 68 1.27 -12.72 -4.11
N GLU A 69 1.45 -14.04 -4.03
CA GLU A 69 1.35 -14.97 -5.15
C GLU A 69 0.34 -16.07 -4.81
N ILE A 70 -0.64 -16.28 -5.69
CA ILE A 70 -1.78 -17.17 -5.46
C ILE A 70 -1.94 -18.04 -6.70
N ASN A 71 -2.10 -19.36 -6.54
CA ASN A 71 -2.35 -20.22 -7.69
C ASN A 71 -3.73 -19.92 -8.30
N ILE A 72 -3.83 -19.88 -9.63
CA ILE A 72 -5.12 -19.88 -10.32
C ILE A 72 -5.84 -21.18 -9.98
N SER A 73 -7.13 -21.10 -9.63
CA SER A 73 -7.92 -22.27 -9.22
C SER A 73 -9.38 -22.12 -9.62
N ALA A 74 -10.18 -23.15 -9.36
CA ALA A 74 -11.62 -23.10 -9.56
C ALA A 74 -12.33 -22.03 -8.69
N THR A 75 -11.70 -21.56 -7.61
CA THR A 75 -12.25 -20.53 -6.73
C THR A 75 -11.91 -19.13 -7.21
N ASN A 76 -10.64 -18.89 -7.57
CA ASN A 76 -10.14 -17.59 -8.04
C ASN A 76 -9.80 -17.66 -9.53
N ARG A 77 -10.81 -17.39 -10.36
CA ARG A 77 -10.79 -17.70 -11.80
C ARG A 77 -10.42 -16.48 -12.64
N ILE A 78 -9.74 -16.74 -13.75
CA ILE A 78 -9.52 -15.75 -14.81
C ILE A 78 -10.27 -16.26 -16.03
N ILE A 79 -11.14 -15.42 -16.59
CA ILE A 79 -12.03 -15.76 -17.69
C ILE A 79 -11.89 -14.68 -18.74
N TYR A 80 -11.66 -15.07 -19.98
CA TYR A 80 -11.74 -14.18 -21.14
C TYR A 80 -12.93 -14.62 -21.98
N ARG A 81 -13.84 -13.69 -22.24
CA ARG A 81 -15.18 -14.01 -22.75
C ARG A 81 -15.55 -13.11 -23.91
N PHE A 82 -16.12 -13.72 -24.94
CA PHE A 82 -16.57 -13.06 -26.15
C PHE A 82 -18.09 -13.04 -26.20
N TYR A 83 -18.62 -11.97 -26.77
CA TYR A 83 -20.04 -11.72 -26.87
C TYR A 83 -20.45 -11.40 -28.31
N ASN A 84 -21.73 -11.62 -28.62
CA ASN A 84 -22.30 -11.31 -29.94
C ASN A 84 -22.56 -9.81 -30.17
N SER A 85 -22.41 -8.99 -29.14
CA SER A 85 -22.59 -7.53 -29.20
C SER A 85 -21.86 -6.87 -28.03
N THR A 86 -21.85 -5.54 -28.00
CA THR A 86 -21.10 -4.76 -27.01
C THR A 86 -21.46 -5.14 -25.57
N VAL A 87 -20.43 -5.37 -24.75
CA VAL A 87 -20.56 -5.73 -23.34
C VAL A 87 -20.54 -4.48 -22.46
N SER A 88 -21.30 -4.53 -21.37
CA SER A 88 -21.37 -3.45 -20.37
C SER A 88 -21.08 -3.97 -18.97
N ALA A 89 -20.88 -3.05 -18.01
CA ALA A 89 -20.71 -3.41 -16.60
C ALA A 89 -21.87 -4.27 -16.08
N ALA A 90 -23.12 -3.97 -16.47
CA ALA A 90 -24.30 -4.73 -16.05
C ALA A 90 -24.26 -6.19 -16.53
N THR A 91 -23.65 -6.45 -17.68
CA THR A 91 -23.45 -7.81 -18.21
C THR A 91 -22.56 -8.67 -17.31
N ILE A 92 -21.64 -8.05 -16.56
CA ILE A 92 -20.67 -8.73 -15.69
C ILE A 92 -21.09 -8.71 -14.22
N CYS A 93 -21.66 -7.59 -13.75
CA CYS A 93 -21.79 -7.32 -12.33
C CYS A 93 -23.16 -7.65 -11.72
N GLU A 94 -24.21 -7.78 -12.52
CA GLU A 94 -25.57 -8.01 -12.00
C GLU A 94 -25.74 -9.44 -11.49
N SER A 95 -26.54 -9.60 -10.44
CA SER A 95 -26.93 -10.92 -9.92
C SER A 95 -27.79 -11.69 -10.94
N ILE A 96 -28.56 -10.95 -11.74
CA ILE A 96 -29.31 -11.44 -12.89
C ILE A 96 -28.79 -10.70 -14.12
N PRO A 97 -27.80 -11.27 -14.85
CA PRO A 97 -27.29 -10.65 -16.06
C PRO A 97 -28.39 -10.46 -17.11
N PRO A 98 -28.34 -9.37 -17.91
CA PRO A 98 -29.26 -9.19 -19.01
C PRO A 98 -29.13 -10.33 -20.03
N ALA A 99 -30.22 -10.68 -20.72
CA ALA A 99 -30.23 -11.73 -21.74
C ALA A 99 -29.41 -11.38 -23.00
N ILE A 100 -29.05 -10.11 -23.19
CA ILE A 100 -28.22 -9.58 -24.28
C ILE A 100 -27.15 -8.68 -23.64
N PRO A 101 -25.88 -8.75 -24.07
CA PRO A 101 -25.34 -9.61 -25.13
C PRO A 101 -25.21 -11.08 -24.71
N VAL A 102 -25.17 -11.99 -25.69
CA VAL A 102 -25.02 -13.45 -25.48
C VAL A 102 -23.56 -13.85 -25.61
N VAL A 103 -23.10 -14.74 -24.73
CA VAL A 103 -21.75 -15.32 -24.78
C VAL A 103 -21.60 -16.19 -26.02
N THR A 104 -20.61 -15.89 -26.86
CA THR A 104 -20.30 -16.68 -28.06
C THR A 104 -19.13 -17.62 -27.84
N GLU A 105 -18.18 -17.24 -26.99
CA GLU A 105 -17.02 -18.05 -26.63
C GLU A 105 -16.51 -17.67 -25.24
N GLU A 106 -15.91 -18.63 -24.53
CA GLU A 106 -15.31 -18.42 -23.22
C GLU A 106 -14.02 -19.21 -23.10
N TRP A 107 -12.96 -18.52 -22.67
CA TRP A 107 -11.69 -19.11 -22.32
C TRP A 107 -11.50 -19.02 -20.81
N THR A 108 -11.39 -20.18 -20.17
CA THR A 108 -11.15 -20.25 -18.73
C THR A 108 -9.69 -20.62 -18.47
N ALA A 109 -9.02 -19.86 -17.61
CA ALA A 109 -7.67 -20.18 -17.17
C ALA A 109 -7.67 -21.45 -16.30
N THR A 110 -6.87 -22.44 -16.69
CA THR A 110 -6.75 -23.75 -15.99
C THR A 110 -5.45 -23.91 -15.23
N GLY A 111 -4.49 -23.00 -15.42
CA GLY A 111 -3.20 -23.01 -14.74
C GLY A 111 -2.55 -21.63 -14.72
N GLY A 112 -1.50 -21.52 -13.89
CA GLY A 112 -0.74 -20.30 -13.67
C GLY A 112 -0.91 -19.72 -12.27
N LYS A 113 -0.33 -18.55 -12.05
CA LYS A 113 -0.34 -17.84 -10.77
C LYS A 113 -0.79 -16.41 -10.95
N ILE A 114 -1.46 -15.89 -9.92
CA ILE A 114 -1.85 -14.49 -9.76
C ILE A 114 -0.80 -13.85 -8.86
N VAL A 115 -0.11 -12.85 -9.39
CA VAL A 115 0.87 -12.04 -8.66
C VAL A 115 0.25 -10.66 -8.45
N ILE A 116 0.14 -10.25 -7.18
CA ILE A 116 -0.39 -8.94 -6.80
C ILE A 116 0.69 -8.18 -6.06
N ASN A 117 1.23 -7.15 -6.70
CA ASN A 117 2.18 -6.22 -6.10
C ASN A 117 1.44 -4.99 -5.61
N THR A 118 1.43 -4.79 -4.29
CA THR A 118 0.72 -3.70 -3.64
C THR A 118 1.67 -2.59 -3.26
N THR A 119 1.35 -1.34 -3.60
CA THR A 119 2.10 -0.15 -3.23
C THR A 119 1.18 0.92 -2.64
N ALA A 120 1.66 1.65 -1.63
CA ALA A 120 0.89 2.76 -1.07
C ALA A 120 0.76 3.91 -2.08
N VAL A 121 -0.47 4.36 -2.31
CA VAL A 121 -0.76 5.60 -3.04
C VAL A 121 -0.69 6.76 -2.06
N LYS A 122 0.11 7.77 -2.40
CA LYS A 122 0.35 8.94 -1.56
C LYS A 122 -0.14 10.20 -2.27
N SER A 123 -0.75 11.10 -1.52
CA SER A 123 -0.90 12.51 -1.90
C SER A 123 0.23 13.31 -1.28
N THR A 124 0.72 14.33 -1.98
CA THR A 124 1.72 15.28 -1.46
C THR A 124 1.11 16.65 -1.28
N ASN A 125 1.64 17.40 -0.32
CA ASN A 125 1.36 18.82 -0.15
C ASN A 125 2.59 19.61 -0.53
N ASP A 126 2.51 20.36 -1.62
CA ASP A 126 3.65 21.11 -2.17
C ASP A 126 4.08 22.29 -1.28
N THR A 127 3.25 22.71 -0.32
CA THR A 127 3.57 23.83 0.58
C THR A 127 4.59 23.45 1.64
N ASP A 128 4.47 22.24 2.19
CA ASP A 128 5.29 21.75 3.30
C ASP A 128 6.04 20.45 2.98
N ASN A 129 5.95 19.97 1.74
CA ASN A 129 6.50 18.69 1.29
C ASN A 129 6.05 17.48 2.13
N SER A 130 4.89 17.56 2.80
CA SER A 130 4.30 16.43 3.51
C SER A 130 3.61 15.47 2.56
N SER A 131 3.37 14.25 3.01
CA SER A 131 2.62 13.25 2.25
C SER A 131 1.63 12.50 3.13
N LYS A 132 0.51 12.06 2.55
CA LYS A 132 -0.47 11.20 3.22
C LYS A 132 -0.80 9.99 2.35
N ILE A 133 -0.91 8.81 2.97
CA ILE A 133 -1.42 7.61 2.28
C ILE A 133 -2.92 7.78 2.05
N THR A 134 -3.35 7.73 0.80
CA THR A 134 -4.75 7.89 0.37
C THR A 134 -5.34 6.60 -0.19
N GLY A 135 -4.51 5.60 -0.48
CA GLY A 135 -4.95 4.32 -1.00
C GLY A 135 -3.81 3.32 -1.16
N TYR A 136 -4.13 2.21 -1.80
CA TYR A 136 -3.20 1.16 -2.19
C TYR A 136 -3.46 0.79 -3.65
N ASN A 137 -2.41 0.81 -4.47
CA ASN A 137 -2.44 0.32 -5.85
C ASN A 137 -2.03 -1.14 -5.86
N HIS A 138 -2.88 -1.99 -6.43
CA HIS A 138 -2.63 -3.40 -6.66
C HIS A 138 -2.32 -3.61 -8.13
N ASN A 139 -1.05 -3.76 -8.46
CA ASN A 139 -0.63 -4.18 -9.79
C ASN A 139 -0.81 -5.69 -9.91
N ILE A 140 -1.73 -6.12 -10.77
CA ILE A 140 -2.14 -7.52 -10.93
C ILE A 140 -1.55 -8.07 -12.22
N THR A 141 -0.80 -9.15 -12.11
CA THR A 141 -0.18 -9.87 -13.23
C THR A 141 -0.45 -11.36 -13.08
N PHE A 142 -0.75 -12.05 -14.17
CA PHE A 142 -0.82 -13.51 -14.21
C PHE A 142 0.47 -14.08 -14.79
N LYS A 143 1.07 -15.06 -14.11
CA LYS A 143 2.31 -15.72 -14.51
C LYS A 143 2.04 -17.15 -14.95
N ASN A 144 2.62 -17.56 -16.06
CA ASN A 144 2.45 -18.88 -16.68
C ASN A 144 0.97 -19.27 -16.80
N ILE A 145 0.14 -18.32 -17.23
CA ILE A 145 -1.30 -18.53 -17.36
C ILE A 145 -1.59 -19.38 -18.60
N THR A 146 -2.45 -20.38 -18.43
CA THR A 146 -2.93 -21.24 -19.51
C THR A 146 -4.44 -21.09 -19.62
N PHE A 147 -4.92 -20.53 -20.71
CA PHE A 147 -6.34 -20.49 -21.07
C PHE A 147 -6.71 -21.76 -21.86
N ASN A 148 -7.83 -22.37 -21.50
CA ASN A 148 -8.43 -23.44 -22.28
C ASN A 148 -9.46 -22.84 -23.24
N LYS A 149 -9.28 -23.09 -24.54
CA LYS A 149 -10.16 -22.67 -25.63
C LYS A 149 -10.98 -23.87 -26.11
N VAL A 150 -11.96 -23.65 -26.99
CA VAL A 150 -12.69 -24.75 -27.62
C VAL A 150 -11.74 -25.65 -28.44
N ASN A 151 -10.77 -25.03 -29.13
CA ASN A 151 -9.84 -25.71 -30.04
C ASN A 151 -8.39 -25.67 -29.54
N GLY A 152 -8.16 -26.03 -28.27
CA GLY A 152 -6.82 -26.17 -27.69
C GLY A 152 -6.54 -25.19 -26.56
N THR A 153 -5.27 -24.83 -26.35
CA THR A 153 -4.85 -23.97 -25.24
C THR A 153 -4.13 -22.74 -25.73
N GLN A 154 -4.14 -21.69 -24.90
CA GLN A 154 -3.38 -20.47 -25.11
C GLN A 154 -2.55 -20.18 -23.86
N VAL A 155 -1.24 -20.08 -24.00
CA VAL A 155 -0.32 -19.85 -22.87
C VAL A 155 0.31 -18.47 -22.93
N TYR A 156 0.58 -17.90 -21.76
CA TYR A 156 1.36 -16.68 -21.58
C TYR A 156 2.29 -16.84 -20.37
N GLU A 157 3.59 -16.58 -20.55
CA GLU A 157 4.53 -16.56 -19.42
C GLU A 157 4.21 -15.41 -18.46
N THR A 158 3.87 -14.25 -19.00
CA THR A 158 3.44 -13.08 -18.23
C THR A 158 2.28 -12.40 -18.94
N PHE A 159 1.19 -12.19 -18.21
CA PHE A 159 -0.01 -11.50 -18.68
C PHE A 159 -0.37 -10.39 -17.71
N THR A 160 -0.25 -9.13 -18.10
CA THR A 160 -0.58 -8.00 -17.24
C THR A 160 -2.09 -7.79 -17.23
N PHE A 161 -2.74 -7.97 -16.07
CA PHE A 161 -4.15 -7.64 -15.95
C PHE A 161 -4.33 -6.13 -15.78
N GLY A 162 -3.54 -5.49 -14.91
CA GLY A 162 -3.53 -4.03 -14.73
C GLY A 162 -3.59 -3.60 -13.27
N ASP A 163 -3.77 -2.31 -13.07
CA ASP A 163 -3.78 -1.67 -11.75
C ASP A 163 -5.20 -1.56 -11.19
N TYR A 164 -5.39 -2.02 -9.97
CA TYR A 164 -6.61 -1.85 -9.18
C TYR A 164 -6.31 -1.02 -7.94
N VAL A 165 -6.88 0.18 -7.85
CA VAL A 165 -6.63 1.11 -6.75
C VAL A 165 -7.75 1.07 -5.74
N MET A 166 -7.42 0.82 -4.48
CA MET A 166 -8.34 0.93 -3.34
C MET A 166 -8.04 2.21 -2.55
N SER A 167 -9.04 3.06 -2.34
CA SER A 167 -8.92 4.20 -1.42
C SER A 167 -8.90 3.73 0.03
N THR A 168 -8.15 4.42 0.88
CA THR A 168 -8.17 4.24 2.34
C THR A 168 -8.43 5.56 3.06
N LYS A 169 -8.90 5.48 4.31
CA LYS A 169 -9.02 6.65 5.16
C LYS A 169 -7.63 7.16 5.53
N THR A 170 -7.37 8.43 5.24
CA THR A 170 -6.12 9.08 5.63
C THR A 170 -6.02 9.18 7.16
N LEU A 171 -4.81 9.03 7.71
CA LEU A 171 -4.58 9.27 9.13
C LEU A 171 -4.98 10.71 9.51
N PRO A 172 -5.74 10.93 10.61
CA PRO A 172 -6.33 12.24 10.90
C PRO A 172 -5.28 13.31 11.22
N PHE A 173 -4.29 13.00 12.06
CA PHE A 173 -3.29 13.97 12.54
C PHE A 173 -3.93 15.23 13.17
N ALA A 174 -5.02 15.06 13.90
CA ALA A 174 -5.81 16.15 14.50
C ALA A 174 -5.30 16.48 15.91
N PHE A 175 -4.05 16.93 15.99
CA PHE A 175 -3.35 17.31 17.22
C PHE A 175 -3.53 18.78 17.55
N THR A 176 -3.63 19.10 18.85
CA THR A 176 -3.82 20.48 19.32
C THR A 176 -2.53 21.29 19.31
N LYS A 177 -1.38 20.61 19.20
CA LYS A 177 -0.03 21.16 19.30
C LYS A 177 0.28 21.74 20.68
N ILE A 178 -0.44 21.28 21.71
CA ILE A 178 -0.15 21.54 23.11
C ILE A 178 0.39 20.24 23.71
N ILE A 179 1.69 20.23 23.98
CA ILE A 179 2.40 19.03 24.39
C ILE A 179 2.35 18.89 25.91
N LYS A 180 2.10 17.68 26.39
CA LYS A 180 2.30 17.30 27.79
C LYS A 180 3.63 16.56 27.96
N GLN A 181 4.25 16.71 29.12
CA GLN A 181 5.46 15.99 29.49
C GLN A 181 5.23 15.11 30.71
N CYS A 182 5.67 13.87 30.64
CA CYS A 182 5.67 12.95 31.77
C CYS A 182 6.74 13.33 32.80
N SER A 183 6.36 13.39 34.08
CA SER A 183 7.25 13.86 35.15
C SER A 183 8.50 12.99 35.34
N VAL A 184 8.36 11.67 35.20
CA VAL A 184 9.45 10.69 35.42
C VAL A 184 10.17 10.34 34.11
N THR A 185 9.45 9.83 33.12
CA THR A 185 10.03 9.35 31.86
C THR A 185 10.48 10.47 30.93
N LYS A 186 10.06 11.71 31.18
CA LYS A 186 10.28 12.91 30.35
C LYS A 186 9.74 12.82 28.91
N GLN A 187 9.02 11.73 28.59
CA GLN A 187 8.28 11.54 27.36
C GLN A 187 7.34 12.72 27.11
N LEU A 188 7.31 13.16 25.85
CA LEU A 188 6.37 14.15 25.35
C LEU A 188 5.22 13.44 24.63
N TYR A 189 4.01 13.97 24.74
CA TYR A 189 2.87 13.48 23.98
C TYR A 189 1.86 14.59 23.68
N ASP A 190 1.19 14.47 22.53
CA ASP A 190 -0.07 15.14 22.21
C ASP A 190 -1.07 14.05 21.79
N LYS A 191 -2.34 14.22 22.15
CA LYS A 191 -3.38 13.22 21.93
C LYS A 191 -4.76 13.85 21.80
N ASN A 192 -5.64 13.16 21.08
CA ASN A 192 -7.08 13.35 21.19
C ASN A 192 -7.75 12.06 21.69
N SER A 193 -9.05 11.88 21.49
CA SER A 193 -9.78 10.70 21.96
C SER A 193 -9.42 9.39 21.24
N SER A 194 -8.72 9.44 20.10
CA SER A 194 -8.47 8.28 19.24
C SER A 194 -7.05 8.17 18.68
N GLU A 195 -6.22 9.22 18.76
CA GLU A 195 -4.84 9.17 18.28
C GLU A 195 -3.86 9.83 19.27
N ALA A 196 -2.61 9.39 19.21
CA ALA A 196 -1.50 9.93 19.99
C ALA A 196 -0.27 10.12 19.11
N LEU A 197 0.47 11.20 19.33
CA LEU A 197 1.81 11.41 18.82
C LEU A 197 2.78 11.53 20.00
N ILE A 198 3.59 10.50 20.17
CA ILE A 198 4.44 10.27 21.32
C ILE A 198 5.89 10.49 20.91
N LEU A 199 6.64 11.20 21.72
CA LEU A 199 8.05 11.46 21.51
C LEU A 199 8.85 11.14 22.78
N ASP A 200 9.62 10.06 22.73
CA ASP A 200 10.59 9.69 23.76
C ASP A 200 11.85 10.55 23.60
N ILE A 201 11.72 11.83 23.93
CA ILE A 201 12.74 12.86 23.69
C ILE A 201 13.97 12.68 24.58
N ASP A 202 15.16 13.01 24.07
CA ASP A 202 16.34 13.23 24.90
C ASP A 202 16.10 14.45 25.80
N SER A 203 16.18 14.26 27.12
CA SER A 203 15.92 15.32 28.10
C SER A 203 16.90 16.48 27.96
N ALA A 204 18.08 16.28 27.36
CA ALA A 204 19.03 17.35 27.06
C ALA A 204 18.50 18.38 26.03
N LEU A 205 17.42 18.07 25.30
CA LEU A 205 16.79 19.01 24.37
C LEU A 205 15.79 19.95 25.06
N ILE A 206 15.21 19.54 26.18
CA ILE A 206 14.26 20.34 26.98
C ILE A 206 15.01 20.95 28.16
N VAL A 207 15.65 22.11 27.92
CA VAL A 207 16.39 22.84 28.95
C VAL A 207 15.75 24.20 29.17
N ASN A 208 15.48 24.51 30.44
CA ASN A 208 14.97 25.77 30.98
C ASN A 208 15.99 26.92 30.84
N ALA A 209 16.42 27.17 29.61
CA ALA A 209 17.32 28.23 29.23
C ALA A 209 16.97 28.67 27.81
N VAL A 210 16.87 29.98 27.60
CA VAL A 210 16.57 30.58 26.30
C VAL A 210 17.63 30.15 25.29
N THR A 211 17.18 29.69 24.12
CA THR A 211 18.08 29.43 23.00
C THR A 211 18.38 30.74 22.26
N PRO A 212 19.63 31.02 21.86
CA PRO A 212 19.92 32.18 21.02
C PRO A 212 19.14 32.12 19.69
N LEU A 213 19.02 33.28 19.05
CA LEU A 213 18.28 33.42 17.80
C LEU A 213 18.86 32.48 16.73
N ASN A 214 17.98 31.71 16.07
CA ASN A 214 18.33 30.75 15.01
C ASN A 214 19.31 29.64 15.44
N THR A 215 19.47 29.39 16.74
CA THR A 215 20.28 28.28 17.25
C THR A 215 19.44 27.38 18.17
N PRO A 216 18.45 26.65 17.61
CA PRO A 216 17.68 25.68 18.39
C PRO A 216 18.57 24.54 18.87
N ARG A 217 18.14 23.84 19.93
CA ARG A 217 18.75 22.56 20.29
C ARG A 217 18.30 21.52 19.28
N VAL A 218 19.26 20.74 18.77
CA VAL A 218 19.00 19.75 17.72
C VAL A 218 19.24 18.33 18.23
N GLY A 219 18.40 17.41 17.81
CA GLY A 219 18.58 15.97 18.03
C GLY A 219 18.11 15.17 16.83
N LEU A 220 18.67 13.98 16.65
CA LEU A 220 18.21 13.04 15.61
C LEU A 220 17.19 12.08 16.18
N ILE A 221 16.14 11.81 15.40
CA ILE A 221 15.22 10.70 15.62
C ILE A 221 16.01 9.40 15.49
N SER A 222 15.80 8.48 16.42
CA SER A 222 16.36 7.13 16.34
C SER A 222 15.37 6.12 16.91
N THR A 223 15.76 4.85 16.92
CA THR A 223 14.97 3.77 17.52
C THR A 223 15.05 3.73 19.05
N ILE A 224 16.00 4.44 19.66
CA ILE A 224 16.29 4.39 21.10
C ILE A 224 16.07 5.75 21.76
N LYS A 225 16.74 6.79 21.27
CA LYS A 225 16.56 8.19 21.69
C LYS A 225 15.72 8.94 20.68
N ASN A 226 14.96 9.95 21.15
CA ASN A 226 14.12 10.78 20.29
C ASN A 226 13.15 9.95 19.43
N LYS A 227 12.64 8.84 20.00
CA LYS A 227 11.79 7.91 19.26
C LYS A 227 10.41 8.55 19.09
N LEU A 228 10.05 8.86 17.85
CA LEU A 228 8.75 9.41 17.49
C LEU A 228 7.82 8.27 17.06
N THR A 229 6.65 8.18 17.71
CA THR A 229 5.65 7.15 17.48
C THR A 229 4.27 7.79 17.32
N TYR A 230 3.58 7.47 16.23
CA TYR A 230 2.16 7.77 16.07
C TYR A 230 1.34 6.51 16.33
N ARG A 231 0.23 6.64 17.07
CA ARG A 231 -0.71 5.55 17.33
C ARG A 231 -2.14 6.00 17.06
N LEU A 232 -2.91 5.11 16.43
CA LEU A 232 -4.35 5.19 16.30
C LEU A 232 -4.99 4.08 17.14
N PHE A 233 -6.05 4.39 17.87
CA PHE A 233 -6.70 3.50 18.81
C PHE A 233 -8.12 3.14 18.36
N SER A 234 -8.56 1.93 18.68
CA SER A 234 -9.93 1.47 18.43
C SER A 234 -10.91 1.79 19.58
N GLY A 235 -10.42 2.36 20.67
CA GLY A 235 -11.19 2.78 21.83
C GLY A 235 -10.79 4.15 22.35
N LEU A 236 -11.46 4.62 23.40
CA LEU A 236 -11.23 5.94 24.00
C LEU A 236 -9.83 6.02 24.63
N LEU A 237 -9.04 6.99 24.17
CA LEU A 237 -7.72 7.30 24.70
C LEU A 237 -7.79 8.41 25.78
N THR A 238 -7.32 8.08 26.98
CA THR A 238 -7.18 9.01 28.12
C THR A 238 -5.72 9.29 28.44
N ASP A 239 -5.46 10.24 29.35
CA ASP A 239 -4.09 10.57 29.76
C ASP A 239 -3.41 9.43 30.55
N ASP A 240 -4.18 8.52 31.16
CA ASP A 240 -3.66 7.37 31.92
C ASP A 240 -2.86 6.38 31.06
N TYR A 241 -3.00 6.46 29.74
CA TYR A 241 -2.21 5.66 28.80
C TYR A 241 -0.72 6.00 28.82
N PHE A 242 -0.38 7.26 29.10
CA PHE A 242 0.98 7.79 29.03
C PHE A 242 1.67 7.74 30.39
N CYS A 243 2.97 8.06 30.40
CA CYS A 243 3.76 8.23 31.63
C CYS A 243 3.94 6.96 32.48
N ASN A 244 3.69 5.79 31.90
CA ASN A 244 3.98 4.49 32.48
C ASN A 244 5.31 3.94 31.94
N THR A 245 5.97 3.05 32.68
CA THR A 245 7.17 2.34 32.19
C THR A 245 6.83 1.31 31.11
N THR A 246 5.57 0.85 31.07
CA THR A 246 5.01 0.00 30.02
C THR A 246 3.66 0.57 29.59
N PHE A 247 3.38 0.55 28.29
CA PHE A 247 2.09 1.01 27.79
C PHE A 247 0.96 0.06 28.19
N PRO A 248 -0.21 0.57 28.64
CA PRO A 248 -1.38 -0.25 28.88
C PRO A 248 -1.85 -0.97 27.61
N ALA A 249 -2.44 -2.16 27.77
CA ALA A 249 -3.04 -2.92 26.66
C ALA A 249 -4.38 -2.34 26.18
N THR A 250 -5.01 -1.49 27.01
CA THR A 250 -6.29 -0.83 26.72
C THR A 250 -6.10 0.69 26.74
N PRO A 251 -6.63 1.44 25.74
CA PRO A 251 -7.34 0.95 24.56
C PRO A 251 -6.42 0.21 23.57
N ALA A 252 -7.00 -0.70 22.79
CA ALA A 252 -6.26 -1.44 21.78
C ALA A 252 -5.77 -0.53 20.65
N ILE A 253 -4.54 -0.78 20.19
CA ILE A 253 -3.92 -0.05 19.09
C ILE A 253 -4.47 -0.61 17.77
N SER A 254 -5.12 0.25 16.98
CA SER A 254 -5.54 -0.07 15.62
C SER A 254 -4.37 0.05 14.64
N GLU A 255 -3.55 1.08 14.80
CA GLU A 255 -2.36 1.29 13.97
C GLU A 255 -1.21 1.90 14.77
N GLU A 256 0.01 1.47 14.48
CA GLU A 256 1.23 2.06 15.02
C GLU A 256 2.18 2.38 13.88
N TRP A 257 2.74 3.58 13.92
CA TRP A 257 3.68 4.10 12.94
C TRP A 257 4.89 4.65 13.67
N ILE A 258 6.07 4.13 13.35
CA ILE A 258 7.33 4.50 14.02
C ILE A 258 8.17 5.30 13.04
N ALA A 259 8.75 6.40 13.51
CA ALA A 259 9.62 7.21 12.69
C ALA A 259 10.90 6.46 12.31
N VAL A 260 11.32 6.62 11.06
CA VAL A 260 12.60 6.15 10.55
C VAL A 260 13.72 6.99 11.17
N ALA A 261 14.86 6.34 11.47
CA ALA A 261 16.03 7.03 12.01
C ALA A 261 16.47 8.19 11.10
N GLY A 262 16.75 9.33 11.72
CA GLY A 262 17.19 10.53 11.04
C GLY A 262 18.63 10.44 10.56
N VAL A 263 18.95 11.29 9.59
CA VAL A 263 20.30 11.53 9.08
C VAL A 263 20.60 13.00 9.27
N ALA A 264 21.75 13.32 9.88
CA ALA A 264 22.18 14.69 10.15
C ALA A 264 22.02 15.59 8.92
N ASP A 265 21.44 16.77 9.15
CA ASP A 265 21.19 17.82 8.16
C ASP A 265 20.33 17.39 6.94
N THR A 266 19.74 16.20 6.99
CA THR A 266 19.04 15.59 5.84
C THR A 266 17.61 15.24 6.18
N SER A 267 17.37 14.47 7.26
CA SER A 267 16.04 13.95 7.60
C SER A 267 15.92 13.57 9.07
N GLY A 268 14.67 13.48 9.56
CA GLY A 268 14.36 12.98 10.90
C GLY A 268 15.08 13.74 12.02
N MET A 269 15.02 15.08 11.99
CA MET A 269 15.60 15.93 13.03
C MET A 269 14.51 16.49 13.95
N ILE A 270 14.90 16.78 15.19
CA ILE A 270 14.09 17.50 16.16
C ILE A 270 14.81 18.81 16.47
N GLU A 271 14.09 19.92 16.37
CA GLU A 271 14.52 21.24 16.78
C GLU A 271 13.68 21.69 17.98
N VAL A 272 14.37 22.11 19.05
CA VAL A 272 13.73 22.71 20.22
C VAL A 272 14.21 24.14 20.37
N THR A 273 13.29 25.09 20.22
CA THR A 273 13.52 26.50 20.53
C THR A 273 12.92 26.83 21.88
N THR A 274 13.70 27.44 22.77
CA THR A 274 13.21 27.86 24.10
C THR A 274 13.15 29.38 24.17
N THR A 275 12.01 29.91 24.62
CA THR A 275 11.80 31.35 24.89
C THR A 275 11.38 31.56 26.35
N ALA A 276 11.69 32.73 26.90
CA ALA A 276 11.21 33.12 28.22
C ALA A 276 9.70 33.43 28.16
N ASN A 277 8.95 33.01 29.18
CA ASN A 277 7.52 33.26 29.31
C ASN A 277 7.17 33.59 30.77
N GLY A 278 7.38 34.84 31.17
CA GLY A 278 7.29 35.23 32.58
C GLY A 278 8.33 34.49 33.43
N ASN A 279 7.87 33.79 34.48
CA ASN A 279 8.72 32.95 35.35
C ASN A 279 8.89 31.51 34.84
N ALA A 280 8.41 31.22 33.63
CA ALA A 280 8.42 29.92 32.98
C ALA A 280 9.20 29.98 31.66
N PHE A 281 9.41 28.81 31.05
CA PHE A 281 9.93 28.68 29.70
C PHE A 281 8.89 28.08 28.78
N LYS A 282 8.88 28.56 27.53
CA LYS A 282 8.12 27.96 26.45
C LYS A 282 9.07 27.29 25.47
N HIS A 283 8.90 25.98 25.30
CA HIS A 283 9.62 25.17 24.33
C HIS A 283 8.74 24.92 23.12
N THR A 284 9.19 25.33 21.94
CA THR A 284 8.57 24.97 20.67
C THR A 284 9.36 23.82 20.06
N VAL A 285 8.70 22.68 19.86
CA VAL A 285 9.30 21.47 19.29
C VAL A 285 8.86 21.34 17.83
N VAL A 286 9.84 21.24 16.93
CA VAL A 286 9.63 21.06 15.49
C VAL A 286 10.32 19.77 15.06
N ILE A 287 9.60 18.96 14.29
CA ILE A 287 10.08 17.72 13.70
C ILE A 287 10.31 17.98 12.21
N LYS A 288 11.52 17.71 11.71
CA LYS A 288 11.91 18.05 10.35
C LYS A 288 12.11 16.81 9.50
N LYS A 289 11.42 16.77 8.36
CA LYS A 289 11.54 15.70 7.35
C LYS A 289 11.45 14.30 7.96
N ALA A 290 10.55 14.11 8.93
CA ALA A 290 10.39 12.82 9.58
C ALA A 290 9.45 11.92 8.77
N LYS A 291 9.97 10.75 8.41
CA LYS A 291 9.22 9.69 7.75
C LYS A 291 8.71 8.71 8.80
N LEU A 292 7.40 8.49 8.87
CA LEU A 292 6.81 7.45 9.71
C LEU A 292 6.50 6.21 8.87
N LYS A 293 6.79 5.03 9.43
CA LYS A 293 6.71 3.75 8.74
C LYS A 293 5.88 2.73 9.53
N LYS A 294 5.08 1.94 8.81
CA LYS A 294 4.35 0.75 9.29
C LYS A 294 4.46 -0.33 8.21
N GLY A 295 5.00 -1.49 8.56
CA GLY A 295 5.34 -2.51 7.56
C GLY A 295 6.28 -1.90 6.51
N ASN A 296 5.97 -2.04 5.22
CA ASN A 296 6.70 -1.37 4.13
C ASN A 296 6.04 -0.08 3.63
N SER A 297 4.96 0.37 4.27
CA SER A 297 4.31 1.64 3.95
C SER A 297 4.90 2.77 4.80
N ASP A 298 5.00 3.96 4.21
CA ASP A 298 5.53 5.14 4.89
C ASP A 298 4.87 6.44 4.42
N PHE A 299 4.96 7.48 5.23
CA PHE A 299 4.61 8.85 4.85
C PHE A 299 5.51 9.87 5.54
N LEU A 300 5.63 11.05 4.93
CA LEU A 300 6.45 12.18 5.40
C LEU A 300 5.59 13.23 6.11
N LEU A 301 6.00 13.66 7.31
CA LEU A 301 5.33 14.76 8.04
C LEU A 301 5.51 16.15 7.41
N GLY A 302 6.43 16.26 6.45
CA GLY A 302 6.83 17.51 5.79
C GLY A 302 8.18 18.02 6.27
N ASP A 303 8.62 19.13 5.68
CA ASP A 303 9.90 19.77 5.96
C ASP A 303 9.98 20.30 7.38
N ASN A 304 8.87 20.88 7.87
CA ASN A 304 8.76 21.48 9.20
C ASN A 304 7.39 21.14 9.81
N TYR A 305 7.31 20.02 10.52
CA TYR A 305 6.14 19.67 11.30
C TYR A 305 6.24 20.25 12.70
N ILE A 306 5.42 21.24 13.02
CA ILE A 306 5.30 21.75 14.38
C ILE A 306 4.63 20.67 15.24
N TYR A 307 5.43 20.01 16.08
CA TYR A 307 4.96 19.02 17.04
C TYR A 307 4.10 19.69 18.11
N GLY A 308 4.55 20.85 18.60
CA GLY A 308 3.78 21.70 19.48
C GLY A 308 4.61 22.50 20.47
N GLU A 309 3.93 23.06 21.46
CA GLU A 309 4.51 23.87 22.52
C GLU A 309 4.38 23.18 23.89
N LEU A 310 5.44 23.24 24.68
CA LEU A 310 5.51 22.77 26.07
C LEU A 310 5.86 23.94 26.99
N LEU A 311 5.14 24.08 28.11
CA LEU A 311 5.47 25.02 29.17
C LEU A 311 6.13 24.30 30.35
N THR A 312 7.23 24.84 30.83
CA THR A 312 7.94 24.37 32.03
C THR A 312 8.19 25.52 32.99
N THR A 313 8.17 25.26 34.29
CA THR A 313 8.53 26.25 35.32
C THR A 313 10.01 26.13 35.66
N ASN A 314 10.60 27.22 36.17
CA ASN A 314 11.93 27.20 36.80
C ASN A 314 12.04 26.14 37.89
#